data_AF-C7BP10-F1
#
_entry.id   AF-C7BP10-F1
#
_cell.length_a   1.000
_cell.length_b   1.000
_cell.length_c   1.000
_cell.angle_alpha   90.00
_cell.angle_beta   90.00
_cell.angle_gamma   90.00
#
_symmetry.space_group_name_H-M   'P 1'
#
loop_
_entity.id
_entity.type
_entity.pdbx_description
1 polymer ?
#
loop_
_entity_poly.entity_id
_entity_poly.type
_entity_poly.pdbx_seq_one_letter_code
_entity_poly.pdbx_strand_id
1 'polypeptide(L)'
;MIMITNIELDDGFLPNEIAEIVKNKVIHALNEIKTIDNKFIINDSSFMRKQNNNRITPCVMNSASFISSKFQKNLSLLPDCLGETSLLLQRIDGFISIEYNGLAYKLKDKRRILDVAFEYIESKKLAENVIYNLFPMFYGMYADRLCFNLPLLENIKDFFEEKYVSYRYKIGVEFETGNVASSFRAINKLNGLFHQGQIDGGCFITSIDKKSSATRIWPVSNRNGSFQELKNRSYLSQVSLPLICIGFAPDEFSHDAPFLGANGSLYELQKTNYRDEETNFEIFKNSEGFEFLKAPF
;
A
#
# COMPACT_ATOMS: atom_id res chain seq x y z
N MET A 1 -19.04 -4.48 -10.70
CA MET A 1 -18.76 -3.81 -9.41
C MET A 1 -17.26 -3.73 -9.27
N ILE A 2 -16.74 -2.66 -8.69
CA ILE A 2 -15.32 -2.30 -8.70
C ILE A 2 -14.84 -2.29 -7.25
N MET A 3 -13.65 -2.85 -6.99
CA MET A 3 -13.03 -2.83 -5.66
C MET A 3 -13.06 -1.41 -5.09
N ILE A 4 -13.38 -1.30 -3.80
CA ILE A 4 -13.46 0.00 -3.14
C ILE A 4 -12.03 0.53 -2.98
N THR A 5 -11.75 1.69 -3.56
CA THR A 5 -10.47 2.38 -3.45
C THR A 5 -10.67 3.81 -2.98
N ASN A 6 -9.77 4.30 -2.13
CA ASN A 6 -9.77 5.66 -1.62
C ASN A 6 -8.39 6.30 -1.76
N ILE A 7 -8.32 7.54 -2.21
CA ILE A 7 -7.06 8.29 -2.20
C ILE A 7 -6.89 8.88 -0.79
N GLU A 8 -5.93 8.33 -0.05
CA GLU A 8 -5.67 8.66 1.35
C GLU A 8 -4.69 9.81 1.49
N LEU A 9 -3.81 9.97 0.50
CA LEU A 9 -2.89 11.08 0.36
C LEU A 9 -2.56 11.26 -1.12
N ASP A 10 -2.58 12.51 -1.57
CA ASP A 10 -1.90 12.99 -2.76
C ASP A 10 -1.24 14.31 -2.33
N ASP A 11 0.08 14.29 -2.14
CA ASP A 11 0.79 15.42 -1.56
C ASP A 11 1.01 16.59 -2.53
N GLY A 12 0.70 16.38 -3.82
CA GLY A 12 0.79 17.39 -4.87
C GLY A 12 2.21 17.71 -5.33
N PHE A 13 3.22 16.96 -4.88
CA PHE A 13 4.61 17.17 -5.28
C PHE A 13 4.94 16.60 -6.66
N LEU A 14 4.23 15.56 -7.09
CA LEU A 14 4.27 15.07 -8.47
C LEU A 14 3.39 15.96 -9.35
N PRO A 15 3.71 16.17 -10.63
CA PRO A 15 2.77 16.80 -11.55
C PRO A 15 1.46 16.02 -11.60
N ASN A 16 0.33 16.74 -11.70
CA ASN A 16 -1.01 16.13 -11.65
C ASN A 16 -1.17 15.01 -12.68
N GLU A 17 -0.66 15.18 -13.90
CA GLU A 17 -0.71 14.15 -14.94
C GLU A 17 0.01 12.86 -14.51
N ILE A 18 1.16 12.98 -13.85
CA ILE A 18 1.94 11.85 -13.33
C ILE A 18 1.19 11.19 -12.17
N ALA A 19 0.65 11.98 -11.25
CA ALA A 19 -0.13 11.46 -10.14
C ALA A 19 -1.37 10.70 -10.62
N GLU A 20 -2.11 11.23 -11.61
CA GLU A 20 -3.28 10.55 -12.19
C GLU A 20 -2.89 9.25 -12.91
N ILE A 21 -1.79 9.23 -13.67
CA ILE A 21 -1.31 8.00 -14.32
C ILE A 21 -0.97 6.93 -13.26
N VAL A 22 -0.28 7.29 -12.18
CA VAL A 22 0.04 6.36 -11.08
C VAL A 22 -1.24 5.84 -10.43
N LYS A 23 -2.16 6.73 -10.04
CA LYS A 23 -3.44 6.35 -9.41
C LYS A 23 -4.22 5.39 -10.30
N ASN A 24 -4.38 5.71 -11.59
CA ASN A 24 -5.11 4.89 -12.54
C ASN A 24 -4.48 3.51 -12.73
N LYS A 25 -3.15 3.43 -12.89
CA LYS A 25 -2.44 2.14 -13.03
C LYS A 25 -2.59 1.27 -11.80
N VAL A 26 -2.43 1.85 -10.61
CA VAL A 26 -2.54 1.12 -9.34
C VAL A 26 -3.98 0.68 -9.07
N ILE A 27 -4.96 1.56 -9.23
CA ILE A 27 -6.37 1.24 -9.05
C ILE A 27 -6.80 0.16 -10.05
N HIS A 28 -6.34 0.25 -11.30
CA HIS A 28 -6.59 -0.81 -12.29
C HIS A 28 -6.01 -2.16 -11.84
N ALA A 29 -4.75 -2.20 -11.41
CA ALA A 29 -4.11 -3.43 -10.95
C ALA A 29 -4.82 -4.05 -9.72
N LEU A 30 -5.33 -3.21 -8.81
CA LEU A 30 -6.16 -3.62 -7.68
C LEU A 30 -7.50 -4.21 -8.15
N ASN A 31 -8.21 -3.52 -9.05
CA ASN A 31 -9.51 -3.96 -9.58
C ASN A 31 -9.47 -5.29 -10.35
N GLU A 32 -8.31 -5.66 -10.87
CA GLU A 32 -8.11 -6.95 -11.53
C GLU A 32 -7.87 -8.11 -10.55
N ILE A 33 -7.84 -7.87 -9.24
CA ILE A 33 -7.86 -8.93 -8.23
C ILE A 33 -9.31 -9.38 -8.06
N LYS A 34 -9.65 -10.57 -8.57
CA LYS A 34 -11.01 -11.12 -8.58
C LYS A 34 -11.04 -12.52 -7.96
N THR A 35 -12.14 -12.86 -7.29
CA THR A 35 -12.37 -14.17 -6.67
C THR A 35 -13.61 -14.86 -7.25
N ILE A 36 -14.79 -14.22 -7.18
CA ILE A 36 -16.07 -14.76 -7.64
C ILE A 36 -16.75 -13.74 -8.56
N ASP A 37 -17.33 -14.18 -9.68
CA ASP A 37 -18.20 -13.38 -10.56
C ASP A 37 -17.63 -11.99 -10.91
N ASN A 38 -16.33 -11.93 -11.19
CA ASN A 38 -15.58 -10.70 -11.48
C ASN A 38 -15.55 -9.66 -10.35
N LYS A 39 -15.83 -10.05 -9.11
CA LYS A 39 -15.71 -9.24 -7.89
C LYS A 39 -14.58 -9.78 -7.01
N PHE A 40 -14.05 -8.91 -6.15
CA PHE A 40 -13.19 -9.29 -5.03
C PHE A 40 -14.04 -9.54 -3.78
N ILE A 41 -14.59 -10.75 -3.67
CA ILE A 41 -15.34 -11.22 -2.50
C ILE A 41 -14.41 -12.03 -1.60
N ILE A 42 -14.37 -11.70 -0.32
CA ILE A 42 -13.52 -12.40 0.66
C ILE A 42 -14.38 -13.19 1.65
N ASN A 43 -13.95 -14.42 1.94
CA ASN A 43 -14.49 -15.19 3.06
C ASN A 43 -13.94 -14.69 4.40
N ASP A 44 -14.79 -14.08 5.22
CA ASP A 44 -14.46 -13.60 6.57
C ASP A 44 -14.84 -14.59 7.68
N SER A 45 -15.16 -15.84 7.33
CA SER A 45 -15.38 -16.90 8.31
C SER A 45 -14.14 -17.15 9.16
N SER A 46 -14.34 -17.28 10.47
CA SER A 46 -13.29 -17.63 11.41
C SER A 46 -13.20 -19.13 11.61
N PHE A 47 -11.98 -19.66 11.57
CA PHE A 47 -11.65 -21.05 11.82
C PHE A 47 -10.48 -21.16 12.81
N MET A 48 -10.37 -22.33 13.41
CA MET A 48 -9.28 -22.71 14.30
C MET A 48 -8.52 -23.90 13.73
N ARG A 49 -7.29 -24.10 14.21
CA ARG A 49 -6.47 -25.26 13.85
C ARG A 49 -5.83 -25.84 15.11
N LYS A 50 -5.74 -27.18 15.16
CA LYS A 50 -4.97 -27.89 16.19
C LYS A 50 -3.49 -27.78 15.86
N GLN A 51 -2.71 -27.23 16.78
CA GLN A 51 -1.26 -27.07 16.68
C GLN A 51 -0.56 -28.38 17.06
N ASN A 52 0.75 -28.50 16.77
CA ASN A 52 1.55 -29.69 17.10
C ASN A 52 1.57 -30.02 18.61
N ASN A 53 1.27 -29.05 19.47
CA ASN A 53 1.16 -29.22 20.93
C ASN A 53 -0.29 -29.49 21.40
N ASN A 54 -1.17 -29.91 20.50
CA ASN A 54 -2.61 -30.14 20.69
C ASN A 54 -3.45 -28.92 21.08
N ARG A 55 -2.87 -27.72 21.21
CA ARG A 55 -3.66 -26.51 21.46
C ARG A 55 -4.44 -26.12 20.21
N ILE A 56 -5.70 -25.74 20.40
CA ILE A 56 -6.55 -25.21 19.33
C ILE A 56 -6.46 -23.69 19.37
N THR A 57 -6.05 -23.09 18.25
CA THR A 57 -5.88 -21.64 18.15
C THR A 57 -6.55 -21.11 16.88
N PRO A 58 -7.06 -19.86 16.89
CA PRO A 58 -7.49 -19.19 15.66
C PRO A 58 -6.38 -19.21 14.60
N CYS A 59 -6.75 -19.38 13.32
CA CYS A 59 -5.80 -19.43 12.21
C CYS A 59 -6.19 -18.50 11.06
N VAL A 60 -5.19 -17.96 10.37
CA VAL A 60 -5.40 -17.08 9.22
C VAL A 60 -5.79 -17.95 8.03
N MET A 61 -6.96 -17.67 7.47
CA MET A 61 -7.51 -18.45 6.34
C MET A 61 -7.16 -17.84 4.97
N ASN A 62 -7.09 -16.52 4.89
CA ASN A 62 -6.79 -15.81 3.65
C ASN A 62 -5.31 -15.40 3.58
N SER A 63 -4.60 -15.86 2.57
CA SER A 63 -3.20 -15.50 2.39
C SER A 63 -3.02 -14.07 1.88
N ALA A 64 -2.20 -13.28 2.57
CA ALA A 64 -1.73 -11.99 2.09
C ALA A 64 -0.97 -12.11 0.75
N SER A 65 -0.22 -13.22 0.55
CA SER A 65 0.53 -13.47 -0.69
C SER A 65 -0.37 -13.64 -1.91
N PHE A 66 -1.62 -14.09 -1.74
CA PHE A 66 -2.58 -14.14 -2.85
C PHE A 66 -2.80 -12.74 -3.41
N ILE A 67 -3.10 -11.79 -2.52
CA ILE A 67 -3.47 -10.43 -2.88
C ILE A 67 -2.25 -9.70 -3.46
N SER A 68 -1.09 -9.78 -2.80
CA SER A 68 0.12 -9.10 -3.27
C SER A 68 0.63 -9.68 -4.59
N SER A 69 0.69 -11.00 -4.77
CA SER A 69 1.18 -11.60 -6.02
C SER A 69 0.26 -11.32 -7.22
N LYS A 70 -1.07 -11.30 -7.01
CA LYS A 70 -2.02 -10.90 -8.05
C LYS A 70 -1.86 -9.45 -8.41
N PHE A 71 -1.73 -8.55 -7.43
CA PHE A 71 -1.45 -7.13 -7.69
C PHE A 71 -0.16 -6.94 -8.49
N GLN A 72 0.95 -7.53 -8.04
CA GLN A 72 2.26 -7.45 -8.70
C GLN A 72 2.16 -7.93 -10.15
N LYS A 73 1.48 -9.07 -10.39
CA LYS A 73 1.23 -9.60 -11.73
C LYS A 73 0.40 -8.63 -12.57
N ASN A 74 -0.74 -8.16 -12.05
CA ASN A 74 -1.65 -7.27 -12.78
C ASN A 74 -0.97 -5.96 -13.16
N LEU A 75 -0.18 -5.38 -12.24
CA LEU A 75 0.61 -4.19 -12.51
C LEU A 75 1.64 -4.43 -13.63
N SER A 76 2.33 -5.57 -13.63
CA SER A 76 3.31 -5.92 -14.68
C SER A 76 2.74 -6.08 -16.08
N LEU A 77 1.42 -6.25 -16.21
CA LEU A 77 0.73 -6.36 -17.50
C LEU A 77 0.43 -4.98 -18.11
N LEU A 78 0.58 -3.90 -17.33
CA LEU A 78 0.37 -2.54 -17.79
C LEU A 78 1.63 -1.97 -18.47
N PRO A 79 1.48 -1.12 -19.49
CA PRO A 79 2.60 -0.46 -20.14
C PRO A 79 3.49 0.29 -19.16
N ASP A 80 4.80 0.19 -19.34
CA ASP A 80 5.82 0.87 -18.51
C ASP A 80 5.73 0.55 -17.01
N CYS A 81 5.20 -0.62 -16.66
CA CYS A 81 5.10 -1.09 -15.30
C CYS A 81 5.83 -2.42 -15.13
N LEU A 82 6.38 -2.63 -13.94
CA LEU A 82 6.92 -3.89 -13.49
C LEU A 82 6.20 -4.29 -12.19
N GLY A 83 6.05 -5.60 -11.98
CA GLY A 83 5.62 -6.16 -10.70
C GLY A 83 6.77 -6.13 -9.68
N GLU A 84 6.88 -7.16 -8.84
CA GLU A 84 7.96 -7.24 -7.85
C GLU A 84 9.32 -7.03 -8.52
N THR A 85 10.04 -6.00 -8.08
CA THR A 85 11.30 -5.55 -8.68
C THR A 85 12.32 -5.28 -7.58
N SER A 86 13.61 -5.51 -7.86
CA SER A 86 14.69 -5.22 -6.93
C SER A 86 15.45 -3.97 -7.37
N LEU A 87 15.52 -2.97 -6.50
CA LEU A 87 16.34 -1.75 -6.67
C LEU A 87 17.34 -1.70 -5.52
N LEU A 88 18.64 -1.64 -5.82
CA LEU A 88 19.71 -1.64 -4.81
C LEU A 88 19.55 -2.75 -3.75
N LEU A 89 19.22 -3.96 -4.20
CA LEU A 89 18.96 -5.15 -3.36
C LEU A 89 17.72 -5.05 -2.47
N GLN A 90 16.93 -3.98 -2.57
CA GLN A 90 15.65 -3.84 -1.90
C GLN A 90 14.52 -4.21 -2.86
N ARG A 91 13.67 -5.16 -2.46
CA ARG A 91 12.49 -5.55 -3.24
C ARG A 91 11.33 -4.61 -2.97
N ILE A 92 10.71 -4.12 -4.02
CA ILE A 92 9.46 -3.36 -4.01
C ILE A 92 8.38 -4.12 -4.78
N ASP A 93 7.11 -3.93 -4.41
CA ASP A 93 5.98 -4.66 -5.01
C ASP A 93 5.67 -4.20 -6.45
N GLY A 94 6.10 -3.00 -6.82
CA GLY A 94 5.91 -2.52 -8.17
C GLY A 94 6.82 -1.36 -8.52
N PHE A 95 6.98 -1.15 -9.82
CA PHE A 95 7.72 -0.03 -10.35
C PHE A 95 6.98 0.52 -11.57
N ILE A 96 6.76 1.83 -11.60
CA ILE A 96 6.07 2.51 -12.70
C ILE A 96 7.03 3.54 -13.29
N SER A 97 7.24 3.45 -14.59
CA SER A 97 7.98 4.41 -15.39
C SER A 97 7.01 5.27 -16.19
N ILE A 98 7.22 6.58 -16.23
CA ILE A 98 6.33 7.51 -16.94
C ILE A 98 7.15 8.59 -17.63
N GLU A 99 6.99 8.73 -18.94
CA GLU A 99 7.53 9.86 -19.70
C GLU A 99 6.66 11.10 -19.49
N TYR A 100 7.29 12.23 -19.21
CA TYR A 100 6.64 13.49 -18.94
C TYR A 100 7.25 14.60 -19.78
N ASN A 101 6.41 15.41 -20.41
CA ASN A 101 6.82 16.63 -21.08
C ASN A 101 5.92 17.77 -20.57
N GLY A 102 6.45 18.60 -19.69
CA GLY A 102 5.63 19.60 -19.03
C GLY A 102 6.41 20.46 -18.05
N LEU A 103 5.69 21.12 -17.14
CA LEU A 103 6.26 22.10 -16.23
C LEU A 103 6.79 21.45 -14.96
N ALA A 104 7.96 21.91 -14.53
CA ALA A 104 8.57 21.58 -13.26
C ALA A 104 9.14 22.83 -12.60
N TYR A 105 9.32 22.78 -11.29
CA TYR A 105 9.78 23.90 -10.48
C TYR A 105 11.18 23.65 -9.93
N LYS A 106 12.01 24.68 -9.97
CA LYS A 106 13.33 24.71 -9.32
C LYS A 106 13.40 25.84 -8.33
N LEU A 107 14.12 25.67 -7.24
CA LEU A 107 14.46 26.77 -6.36
C LEU A 107 15.52 27.67 -7.03
N LYS A 108 15.25 28.98 -7.13
CA LYS A 108 16.17 29.99 -7.70
C LYS A 108 17.45 30.13 -6.88
N ASP A 109 17.33 30.08 -5.55
CA ASP A 109 18.45 30.16 -4.60
C ASP A 109 18.36 29.01 -3.59
N LYS A 110 19.30 28.05 -3.69
CA LYS A 110 19.37 26.88 -2.81
C LYS A 110 19.40 27.23 -1.31
N ARG A 111 19.86 28.43 -0.93
CA ARG A 111 19.91 28.88 0.47
C ARG A 111 18.51 29.08 1.08
N ARG A 112 17.48 29.26 0.25
CA ARG A 112 16.07 29.44 0.68
C ARG A 112 15.38 28.13 1.02
N ILE A 113 16.07 26.99 0.97
CA ILE A 113 15.44 25.67 1.13
C ILE A 113 14.82 25.46 2.51
N LEU A 114 15.39 26.06 3.55
CA LEU A 114 14.82 26.01 4.90
C LEU A 114 13.50 26.77 4.97
N ASP A 115 13.40 27.92 4.30
CA ASP A 115 12.16 28.70 4.23
C ASP A 115 11.04 27.89 3.57
N VAL A 116 11.36 27.15 2.50
CA VAL A 116 10.41 26.23 1.84
C VAL A 116 9.91 25.17 2.82
N ALA A 117 10.82 24.55 3.58
CA ALA A 117 10.48 23.51 4.51
C ALA A 117 9.64 24.04 5.70
N PHE A 118 9.97 25.21 6.23
CA PHE A 118 9.20 25.84 7.31
C PHE A 118 7.80 26.27 6.86
N GLU A 119 7.66 26.85 5.66
CA GLU A 119 6.35 27.17 5.08
C GLU A 119 5.49 25.91 4.93
N TYR A 120 6.08 24.80 4.49
CA TYR A 120 5.36 23.53 4.39
C TYR A 120 4.92 23.00 5.77
N ILE A 121 5.80 23.06 6.78
CA ILE A 121 5.47 22.66 8.15
C ILE A 121 4.30 23.49 8.69
N GLU A 122 4.34 24.80 8.50
CA GLU A 122 3.30 25.73 8.96
C GLU A 122 1.97 25.48 8.25
N SER A 123 1.98 25.46 6.91
CA SER A 123 0.77 25.25 6.09
C SER A 123 0.09 23.90 6.34
N LYS A 124 0.87 22.87 6.68
CA LYS A 124 0.37 21.52 7.00
C LYS A 124 0.15 21.29 8.50
N LYS A 125 0.43 22.28 9.37
CA LYS A 125 0.33 22.18 10.84
C LYS A 125 1.10 20.98 11.41
N LEU A 126 2.31 20.75 10.90
CA LEU A 126 3.17 19.66 11.34
C LEU A 126 4.01 20.08 12.56
N ALA A 127 4.56 19.10 13.27
CA ALA A 127 5.51 19.38 14.35
C ALA A 127 6.85 19.87 13.77
N GLU A 128 7.48 20.85 14.42
CA GLU A 128 8.71 21.49 13.94
C GLU A 128 9.86 20.50 13.74
N ASN A 129 9.95 19.47 14.58
CA ASN A 129 11.00 18.45 14.51
C ASN A 129 10.95 17.61 13.22
N VAL A 130 9.88 17.69 12.42
CA VAL A 130 9.78 17.04 11.11
C VAL A 130 10.76 17.67 10.09
N ILE A 131 11.33 18.84 10.40
CA ILE A 131 12.35 19.51 9.57
C ILE A 131 13.53 18.60 9.20
N TYR A 132 13.96 17.71 10.11
CA TYR A 132 15.08 16.80 9.88
C TYR A 132 14.80 15.77 8.77
N ASN A 133 13.52 15.47 8.52
CA ASN A 133 13.08 14.55 7.47
C ASN A 133 12.73 15.30 6.17
N LEU A 134 12.16 16.50 6.28
CA LEU A 134 11.72 17.28 5.11
C LEU A 134 12.86 18.00 4.40
N PHE A 135 13.89 18.44 5.11
CA PHE A 135 15.01 19.14 4.48
C PHE A 135 15.68 18.31 3.37
N PRO A 136 16.07 17.03 3.59
CA PRO A 136 16.62 16.21 2.51
C PRO A 136 15.66 16.02 1.34
N MET A 137 14.36 15.87 1.63
CA MET A 137 13.32 15.73 0.62
C MET A 137 13.25 16.97 -0.28
N PHE A 138 13.03 18.14 0.30
CA PHE A 138 12.92 19.39 -0.45
C PHE A 138 14.20 19.72 -1.20
N TYR A 139 15.36 19.52 -0.57
CA TYR A 139 16.64 19.75 -1.23
C TYR A 139 16.79 18.85 -2.46
N GLY A 140 16.52 17.56 -2.31
CA GLY A 140 16.52 16.61 -3.43
C GLY A 140 15.57 17.02 -4.55
N MET A 141 14.37 17.49 -4.21
CA MET A 141 13.34 17.85 -5.18
C MET A 141 13.61 19.15 -5.92
N TYR A 142 13.94 20.22 -5.21
CA TYR A 142 13.92 21.57 -5.78
C TYR A 142 15.30 22.20 -5.96
N ALA A 143 16.32 21.67 -5.30
CA ALA A 143 17.70 22.12 -5.49
C ALA A 143 18.45 21.25 -6.49
N ASP A 144 18.26 19.93 -6.43
CA ASP A 144 19.05 18.97 -7.20
C ASP A 144 18.31 18.45 -8.43
N ARG A 145 17.04 18.05 -8.27
CA ARG A 145 16.20 17.53 -9.36
C ARG A 145 15.32 18.66 -9.92
N LEU A 146 14.89 18.54 -11.16
CA LEU A 146 14.05 19.53 -11.84
C LEU A 146 12.86 18.82 -12.48
N CYS A 147 12.09 18.14 -11.65
CA CYS A 147 10.99 17.27 -12.09
C CYS A 147 9.90 17.20 -11.02
N PHE A 148 9.64 18.30 -10.31
CA PHE A 148 8.60 18.31 -9.28
C PHE A 148 7.66 19.48 -9.47
N ASN A 149 6.41 19.24 -9.13
CA ASN A 149 5.41 20.28 -9.01
C ASN A 149 5.62 21.07 -7.70
N LEU A 150 5.05 22.26 -7.63
CA LEU A 150 4.94 23.01 -6.39
C LEU A 150 3.51 22.83 -5.87
N PRO A 151 3.29 22.17 -4.71
CA PRO A 151 1.96 22.15 -4.11
C PRO A 151 1.59 23.58 -3.69
N LEU A 152 0.33 23.79 -3.27
CA LEU A 152 -0.17 25.09 -2.82
C LEU A 152 0.66 25.67 -1.67
N LEU A 153 1.72 26.41 -2.02
CA LEU A 153 2.67 27.10 -1.15
C LEU A 153 2.79 28.54 -1.67
N GLU A 154 1.70 29.31 -1.53
CA GLU A 154 1.53 30.61 -2.17
C GLU A 154 2.60 31.63 -1.73
N ASN A 155 3.00 31.60 -0.45
CA ASN A 155 3.93 32.58 0.13
C ASN A 155 5.38 32.43 -0.33
N ILE A 156 5.74 31.30 -0.94
CA ILE A 156 7.11 31.01 -1.37
C ILE A 156 7.23 30.81 -2.88
N LYS A 157 6.14 31.00 -3.65
CA LYS A 157 6.10 30.78 -5.10
C LYS A 157 7.20 31.56 -5.83
N ASP A 158 7.49 32.78 -5.38
CA ASP A 158 8.52 33.63 -5.96
C ASP A 158 9.95 33.09 -5.78
N PHE A 159 10.17 32.13 -4.88
CA PHE A 159 11.48 31.47 -4.73
C PHE A 159 11.75 30.49 -5.87
N PHE A 160 10.72 30.11 -6.63
CA PHE A 160 10.82 29.10 -7.67
C PHE A 160 10.89 29.72 -9.07
N GLU A 161 11.67 29.10 -9.93
CA GLU A 161 11.60 29.25 -11.38
C GLU A 161 10.82 28.08 -11.97
N GLU A 162 9.95 28.39 -12.93
CA GLU A 162 9.20 27.40 -13.68
C GLU A 162 9.97 27.05 -14.96
N LYS A 163 10.10 25.76 -15.26
CA LYS A 163 10.83 25.25 -16.42
C LYS A 163 10.05 24.15 -17.11
N TYR A 164 10.04 24.20 -18.44
CA TYR A 164 9.56 23.08 -19.25
C TYR A 164 10.64 22.00 -19.32
N VAL A 165 10.27 20.77 -19.03
CA VAL A 165 11.18 19.63 -18.96
C VAL A 165 10.63 18.42 -19.70
N SER A 166 11.55 17.63 -20.27
CA SER A 166 11.31 16.27 -20.71
C SER A 166 11.99 15.34 -19.70
N TYR A 167 11.20 14.53 -18.98
CA TYR A 167 11.69 13.75 -17.85
C TYR A 167 11.00 12.39 -17.76
N ARG A 168 11.75 11.36 -17.38
CA ARG A 168 11.22 10.02 -17.14
C ARG A 168 11.11 9.76 -15.63
N TYR A 169 9.90 9.82 -15.10
CA TYR A 169 9.63 9.54 -13.69
C TYR A 169 9.75 8.06 -13.38
N LYS A 170 10.32 7.77 -12.21
CA LYS A 170 10.44 6.43 -11.65
C LYS A 170 9.69 6.38 -10.32
N ILE A 171 8.57 5.65 -10.28
CA ILE A 171 7.69 5.57 -9.10
C ILE A 171 7.80 4.18 -8.50
N GLY A 172 8.22 4.09 -7.24
CA GLY A 172 8.22 2.85 -6.47
C GLY A 172 6.85 2.57 -5.87
N VAL A 173 6.39 1.32 -5.88
CA VAL A 173 5.09 0.93 -5.33
C VAL A 173 5.28 -0.11 -4.23
N GLU A 174 4.64 0.09 -3.09
CA GLU A 174 4.56 -0.87 -1.97
C GLU A 174 3.11 -1.18 -1.67
N PHE A 175 2.78 -2.47 -1.59
CA PHE A 175 1.46 -2.96 -1.25
C PHE A 175 1.45 -3.76 0.04
N GLU A 176 1.11 -3.08 1.12
CA GLU A 176 1.15 -3.64 2.46
C GLU A 176 -0.18 -4.30 2.84
N THR A 177 -0.12 -5.63 2.84
CA THR A 177 -1.18 -6.58 3.23
C THR A 177 -0.89 -7.22 4.59
N GLY A 178 0.17 -6.78 5.26
CA GLY A 178 0.66 -7.36 6.51
C GLY A 178 0.30 -6.55 7.76
N ASN A 179 1.22 -6.58 8.72
CA ASN A 179 1.10 -5.88 10.00
C ASN A 179 1.36 -4.37 9.82
N VAL A 180 0.74 -3.50 10.61
CA VAL A 180 1.06 -2.06 10.63
C VAL A 180 2.56 -1.76 10.77
N ALA A 181 3.33 -2.60 11.47
CA ALA A 181 4.78 -2.45 11.55
C ALA A 181 5.49 -2.64 10.20
N SER A 182 5.00 -3.52 9.32
CA SER A 182 5.54 -3.66 7.97
C SER A 182 5.25 -2.43 7.11
N SER A 183 4.11 -1.77 7.32
CA SER A 183 3.79 -0.49 6.67
C SER A 183 4.86 0.59 6.88
N PHE A 184 5.35 0.77 8.10
CA PHE A 184 6.45 1.71 8.36
C PHE A 184 7.76 1.30 7.68
N ARG A 185 8.03 -0.02 7.59
CA ARG A 185 9.20 -0.53 6.88
C ARG A 185 9.08 -0.27 5.37
N ALA A 186 7.91 -0.48 4.76
CA ALA A 186 7.66 -0.15 3.37
C ALA A 186 7.85 1.33 3.07
N ILE A 187 7.29 2.22 3.89
CA ILE A 187 7.48 3.68 3.73
C ILE A 187 8.97 4.04 3.84
N ASN A 188 9.68 3.50 4.82
CA ASN A 188 11.11 3.75 4.98
C ASN A 188 11.97 3.18 3.83
N LYS A 189 11.53 2.08 3.23
CA LYS A 189 12.14 1.51 2.02
C LYS A 189 12.02 2.50 0.86
N LEU A 190 10.82 3.03 0.61
CA LEU A 190 10.58 4.05 -0.41
C LEU A 190 11.37 5.34 -0.13
N ASN A 191 11.40 5.82 1.12
CA ASN A 191 12.24 6.95 1.55
C ASN A 191 13.71 6.73 1.15
N GLY A 192 14.27 5.55 1.49
CA GLY A 192 15.66 5.22 1.19
C GLY A 192 15.96 5.23 -0.30
N LEU A 193 15.09 4.61 -1.11
CA LEU A 193 15.21 4.59 -2.58
C LEU A 193 15.11 5.99 -3.18
N PHE A 194 14.24 6.84 -2.64
CA PHE A 194 14.10 8.23 -3.07
C PHE A 194 15.38 9.03 -2.78
N HIS A 195 15.90 8.97 -1.54
CA HIS A 195 17.14 9.66 -1.15
C HIS A 195 18.36 9.20 -1.95
N GLN A 196 18.37 7.94 -2.39
CA GLN A 196 19.42 7.36 -3.23
C GLN A 196 19.24 7.61 -4.74
N GLY A 197 18.22 8.38 -5.14
CA GLY A 197 17.95 8.73 -6.54
C GLY A 197 17.47 7.57 -7.42
N GLN A 198 17.00 6.48 -6.81
CA GLN A 198 16.48 5.32 -7.54
C GLN A 198 15.05 5.55 -8.02
N ILE A 199 14.25 6.26 -7.21
CA ILE A 199 12.88 6.69 -7.51
C ILE A 199 12.74 8.19 -7.29
N ASP A 200 11.72 8.76 -7.94
CA ASP A 200 11.34 10.17 -7.85
C ASP A 200 10.12 10.37 -6.94
N GLY A 201 9.34 9.31 -6.72
CA GLY A 201 8.22 9.29 -5.79
C GLY A 201 7.78 7.87 -5.47
N GLY A 202 6.84 7.76 -4.54
CA GLY A 202 6.27 6.49 -4.10
C GLY A 202 4.76 6.42 -4.27
N CYS A 203 4.24 5.19 -4.36
CA CYS A 203 2.84 4.87 -4.14
C CYS A 203 2.75 3.81 -3.04
N PHE A 204 2.05 4.13 -1.95
CA PHE A 204 1.87 3.22 -0.83
C PHE A 204 0.41 2.77 -0.73
N ILE A 205 0.19 1.47 -0.68
CA ILE A 205 -1.13 0.86 -0.69
C ILE A 205 -1.32 0.05 0.58
N THR A 206 -2.44 0.22 1.27
CA THR A 206 -2.87 -0.67 2.36
C THR A 206 -4.39 -0.57 2.55
N SER A 207 -4.96 -1.30 3.50
CA SER A 207 -6.40 -1.28 3.71
C SER A 207 -6.89 0.09 4.21
N ILE A 208 -8.10 0.49 3.81
CA ILE A 208 -8.70 1.79 4.20
C ILE A 208 -8.86 1.87 5.73
N ASP A 209 -9.54 0.88 6.28
CA ASP A 209 -9.93 0.86 7.68
C ASP A 209 -9.62 -0.48 8.35
N LYS A 210 -9.57 -0.45 9.69
CA LYS A 210 -9.31 -1.66 10.47
C LYS A 210 -10.55 -2.54 10.59
N LYS A 211 -11.69 -1.96 11.00
CA LYS A 211 -12.88 -2.71 11.48
C LYS A 211 -13.71 -3.36 10.36
N SER A 212 -13.93 -2.64 9.27
CA SER A 212 -14.77 -3.06 8.14
C SER A 212 -13.99 -3.72 7.00
N SER A 213 -12.67 -3.51 6.94
CA SER A 213 -11.79 -4.09 5.94
C SER A 213 -10.73 -5.01 6.56
N ALA A 214 -9.64 -4.46 7.14
CA ALA A 214 -8.46 -5.24 7.51
C ALA A 214 -8.73 -6.46 8.42
N THR A 215 -9.56 -6.29 9.46
CA THR A 215 -9.92 -7.38 10.38
C THR A 215 -11.00 -8.30 9.84
N ARG A 216 -11.53 -8.08 8.64
CA ARG A 216 -12.42 -9.03 7.96
C ARG A 216 -11.68 -9.81 6.89
N ILE A 217 -10.68 -9.19 6.25
CA ILE A 217 -9.74 -9.90 5.36
C ILE A 217 -8.95 -10.95 6.15
N TRP A 218 -8.42 -10.56 7.32
CA TRP A 218 -7.66 -11.44 8.20
C TRP A 218 -8.22 -11.41 9.63
N PRO A 219 -9.34 -12.13 9.90
CA PRO A 219 -10.12 -12.02 11.13
C PRO A 219 -9.42 -12.39 12.42
N VAL A 220 -8.35 -13.18 12.34
CA VAL A 220 -7.59 -13.61 13.52
C VAL A 220 -6.30 -12.82 13.75
N SER A 221 -5.99 -11.86 12.86
CA SER A 221 -4.79 -11.04 12.96
C SER A 221 -5.14 -9.66 13.50
N ASN A 222 -4.79 -9.41 14.76
CA ASN A 222 -5.14 -8.16 15.45
C ASN A 222 -4.24 -6.98 15.03
N ARG A 223 -3.23 -7.23 14.18
CA ARG A 223 -2.15 -6.30 13.84
C ARG A 223 -2.16 -5.83 12.39
N ASN A 224 -3.19 -6.16 11.61
CA ASN A 224 -3.24 -5.79 10.19
C ASN A 224 -3.13 -4.27 10.02
N GLY A 225 -2.27 -3.85 9.08
CA GLY A 225 -2.07 -2.46 8.72
C GLY A 225 -3.31 -1.88 8.04
N SER A 226 -3.64 -0.64 8.38
CA SER A 226 -4.67 0.17 7.72
C SER A 226 -4.29 1.64 7.80
N PHE A 227 -4.81 2.46 6.90
CA PHE A 227 -4.62 3.92 7.00
C PHE A 227 -5.20 4.50 8.28
N GLN A 228 -6.31 3.95 8.77
CA GLN A 228 -6.84 4.31 10.09
C GLN A 228 -5.80 4.14 11.20
N GLU A 229 -5.05 3.03 11.23
CA GLU A 229 -4.04 2.80 12.25
C GLU A 229 -2.76 3.63 12.03
N LEU A 230 -2.37 3.84 10.78
CA LEU A 230 -1.22 4.66 10.43
C LEU A 230 -1.43 6.13 10.83
N LYS A 231 -2.63 6.69 10.56
CA LYS A 231 -3.00 8.05 10.96
C LYS A 231 -2.93 8.25 12.47
N ASN A 232 -3.42 7.28 13.25
CA ASN A 232 -3.35 7.31 14.71
C ASN A 232 -1.91 7.29 15.26
N ARG A 233 -0.95 6.85 14.45
CA ARG A 233 0.49 6.81 14.78
C ARG A 233 1.28 7.91 14.10
N SER A 234 0.60 8.92 13.53
CA SER A 234 1.20 10.08 12.87
C SER A 234 2.22 9.72 11.78
N TYR A 235 1.95 8.67 10.98
CA TYR A 235 2.92 8.15 10.01
C TYR A 235 3.47 9.20 9.03
N LEU A 236 2.69 10.24 8.71
CA LEU A 236 3.10 11.34 7.84
C LEU A 236 4.38 12.04 8.32
N SER A 237 4.66 12.04 9.63
CA SER A 237 5.90 12.62 10.16
C SER A 237 7.16 11.84 9.78
N GLN A 238 7.01 10.61 9.28
CA GLN A 238 8.10 9.74 8.81
C GLN A 238 8.22 9.72 7.29
N VAL A 239 7.33 10.39 6.57
CA VAL A 239 7.37 10.47 5.10
C VAL A 239 8.38 11.56 4.70
N SER A 240 9.34 11.18 3.87
CA SER A 240 10.42 12.06 3.37
C SER A 240 10.62 11.89 1.87
N LEU A 241 9.52 11.68 1.15
CA LEU A 241 9.47 11.56 -0.31
C LEU A 241 8.11 12.06 -0.83
N PRO A 242 8.00 12.43 -2.11
CA PRO A 242 6.72 12.55 -2.80
C PRO A 242 5.97 11.21 -2.78
N LEU A 243 4.76 11.19 -2.24
CA LEU A 243 4.01 9.99 -1.92
C LEU A 243 2.52 10.12 -2.24
N ILE A 244 2.02 9.15 -2.98
CA ILE A 244 0.59 8.88 -3.14
C ILE A 244 0.22 7.71 -2.22
N CYS A 245 -0.88 7.82 -1.49
CA CYS A 245 -1.40 6.74 -0.65
C CYS A 245 -2.77 6.31 -1.14
N ILE A 246 -2.96 5.00 -1.35
CA ILE A 246 -4.22 4.44 -1.84
C ILE A 246 -4.72 3.37 -0.88
N GLY A 247 -5.87 3.63 -0.26
CA GLY A 247 -6.61 2.68 0.54
C GLY A 247 -7.39 1.69 -0.33
N PHE A 248 -7.43 0.41 0.02
CA PHE A 248 -8.32 -0.57 -0.61
C PHE A 248 -9.26 -1.27 0.40
N ALA A 249 -10.40 -1.76 -0.11
CA ALA A 249 -11.27 -2.71 0.58
C ALA A 249 -11.94 -3.65 -0.44
N PRO A 250 -12.29 -4.90 -0.05
CA PRO A 250 -13.01 -5.83 -0.92
C PRO A 250 -14.35 -5.29 -1.37
N ASP A 251 -14.87 -5.80 -2.49
CA ASP A 251 -16.22 -5.49 -2.96
C ASP A 251 -17.25 -5.92 -1.90
N GLU A 252 -17.12 -7.15 -1.41
CA GLU A 252 -18.05 -7.79 -0.49
C GLU A 252 -17.32 -8.81 0.40
N PHE A 253 -18.00 -9.21 1.47
CA PHE A 253 -17.59 -10.31 2.33
C PHE A 253 -18.70 -11.34 2.36
N SER A 254 -18.34 -12.62 2.22
CA SER A 254 -19.31 -13.72 2.20
C SER A 254 -18.72 -14.99 2.80
N HIS A 255 -19.47 -15.64 3.70
CA HIS A 255 -19.07 -16.93 4.26
C HIS A 255 -19.06 -18.08 3.24
N ASP A 256 -19.71 -17.89 2.09
CA ASP A 256 -19.79 -18.87 1.01
C ASP A 256 -18.68 -18.67 -0.04
N ALA A 257 -17.88 -17.60 0.08
CA ALA A 257 -16.76 -17.36 -0.82
C ALA A 257 -15.62 -18.38 -0.58
N PRO A 258 -14.78 -18.67 -1.58
CA PRO A 258 -13.57 -19.45 -1.33
C PRO A 258 -12.55 -18.62 -0.53
N PHE A 259 -11.65 -19.32 0.15
CA PHE A 259 -10.50 -18.73 0.84
C PHE A 259 -9.33 -18.49 -0.11
N LEU A 260 -8.45 -17.57 0.28
CA LEU A 260 -7.29 -17.17 -0.51
C LEU A 260 -6.05 -18.03 -0.19
N GLY A 261 -5.58 -18.83 -1.15
CA GLY A 261 -4.42 -19.71 -1.00
C GLY A 261 -3.08 -19.00 -1.23
N ALA A 262 -2.01 -19.45 -0.56
CA ALA A 262 -0.70 -18.80 -0.62
C ALA A 262 -0.01 -18.88 -1.99
N ASN A 263 -0.38 -19.88 -2.80
CA ASN A 263 0.07 -20.12 -4.17
C ASN A 263 -0.70 -19.27 -5.22
N GLY A 264 -1.59 -18.37 -4.78
CA GLY A 264 -2.41 -17.57 -5.69
C GLY A 264 -3.65 -18.30 -6.24
N SER A 265 -3.98 -19.50 -5.72
CA SER A 265 -5.22 -20.21 -6.00
C SER A 265 -6.30 -19.89 -4.95
N LEU A 266 -7.55 -20.19 -5.31
CA LEU A 266 -8.66 -20.21 -4.39
C LEU A 266 -8.81 -21.63 -3.81
N TYR A 267 -9.31 -21.75 -2.58
CA TYR A 267 -9.61 -23.05 -1.99
C TYR A 267 -10.89 -23.01 -1.17
N GLU A 268 -11.55 -24.16 -1.09
CA GLU A 268 -12.76 -24.34 -0.30
C GLU A 268 -12.50 -25.33 0.84
N LEU A 269 -13.33 -25.20 1.87
CA LEU A 269 -13.37 -26.15 2.98
C LEU A 269 -14.59 -27.04 2.85
N GLN A 270 -14.37 -28.35 2.86
CA GLN A 270 -15.44 -29.33 2.88
C GLN A 270 -15.74 -29.72 4.32
N LYS A 271 -17.00 -29.54 4.73
CA LYS A 271 -17.48 -30.02 6.02
C LYS A 271 -17.37 -31.54 6.06
N THR A 272 -16.76 -32.06 7.11
CA THR A 272 -16.76 -33.51 7.37
C THR A 272 -17.99 -33.90 8.20
N ASN A 273 -18.29 -35.20 8.26
CA ASN A 273 -19.33 -35.74 9.14
C ASN A 273 -18.86 -35.95 10.58
N TYR A 274 -17.65 -35.48 10.93
CA TYR A 274 -17.01 -35.70 12.22
C TYR A 274 -16.89 -34.41 13.02
N ARG A 275 -16.80 -34.58 14.33
CA ARG A 275 -16.52 -33.51 15.30
C ARG A 275 -15.28 -33.86 16.10
N ASP A 276 -14.55 -32.84 16.52
CA ASP A 276 -13.40 -33.02 17.42
C ASP A 276 -13.87 -33.53 18.78
N GLU A 277 -13.28 -34.60 19.26
CA GLU A 277 -13.75 -35.29 20.48
C GLU A 277 -13.56 -34.46 21.76
N GLU A 278 -12.54 -33.58 21.79
CA GLU A 278 -12.22 -32.76 22.96
C GLU A 278 -13.09 -31.51 23.04
N THR A 279 -13.35 -30.86 21.89
CA THR A 279 -14.03 -29.55 21.83
C THR A 279 -15.44 -29.60 21.27
N ASN A 280 -15.84 -30.73 20.68
CA ASN A 280 -17.09 -30.90 19.93
C ASN A 280 -17.23 -29.93 18.73
N PHE A 281 -16.12 -29.39 18.23
CA PHE A 281 -16.09 -28.49 17.07
C PHE A 281 -16.29 -29.25 15.77
N GLU A 282 -16.93 -28.61 14.80
CA GLU A 282 -17.11 -29.18 13.46
C GLU A 282 -15.78 -29.21 12.73
N ILE A 283 -15.43 -30.36 12.13
CA ILE A 283 -14.18 -30.53 11.39
C ILE A 283 -14.44 -30.29 9.90
N PHE A 284 -13.58 -29.49 9.29
CA PHE A 284 -13.55 -29.18 7.87
C PHE A 284 -12.18 -29.57 7.30
N LYS A 285 -12.14 -29.95 6.02
CA LYS A 285 -10.88 -30.28 5.31
C LYS A 285 -10.74 -29.45 4.04
N ASN A 286 -9.53 -29.03 3.74
CA ASN A 286 -9.20 -28.53 2.39
C ASN A 286 -8.83 -29.71 1.47
N SER A 287 -8.59 -29.41 0.18
CA SER A 287 -8.20 -30.41 -0.83
C SER A 287 -6.87 -31.11 -0.54
N GLU A 288 -6.03 -30.56 0.35
CA GLU A 288 -4.74 -31.13 0.76
C GLU A 288 -4.88 -31.98 2.04
N GLY A 289 -6.10 -32.11 2.58
CA GLY A 289 -6.39 -32.90 3.78
C GLY A 289 -6.08 -32.19 5.10
N PHE A 290 -5.72 -30.91 5.09
CA PHE A 290 -5.54 -30.14 6.32
C PHE A 290 -6.87 -29.91 7.02
N GLU A 291 -6.88 -30.15 8.34
CA GLU A 291 -8.06 -30.02 9.18
C GLU A 291 -8.19 -28.62 9.79
N PHE A 292 -9.42 -28.11 9.73
CA PHE A 292 -9.84 -26.83 10.29
C PHE A 292 -11.07 -27.06 11.15
N LEU A 293 -11.15 -26.33 12.26
CA LEU A 293 -12.18 -26.49 13.28
C LEU A 293 -13.06 -25.25 13.31
N LYS A 294 -14.37 -25.45 13.40
CA LYS A 294 -15.34 -24.36 13.58
C LYS A 294 -16.19 -24.64 14.81
N ALA A 295 -16.24 -23.68 15.72
CA ALA A 295 -17.10 -23.80 16.90
C ALA A 295 -18.57 -23.90 16.46
N PRO A 296 -19.38 -24.78 17.10
CA PRO A 296 -20.82 -24.76 16.89
C PRO A 296 -21.37 -23.44 17.41
N PHE A 297 -22.10 -22.71 16.56
CA PHE A 297 -22.86 -21.52 16.96
C PHE A 297 -24.12 -21.93 17.72
#